data_AF-A0A2M9P370-F1
#
_entry.id   AF-A0A2M9P370-F1
#
_cell.length_a   1.000
_cell.length_b   1.000
_cell.length_c   1.000
_cell.angle_alpha   90.00
_cell.angle_beta   90.00
_cell.angle_gamma   90.00
#
_symmetry.space_group_name_H-M   'P 1'
#
loop_
_entity.id
_entity.type
_entity.pdbx_description
1 polymer ?
#
loop_
_entity_poly.entity_id
_entity_poly.type
_entity_poly.pdbx_seq_one_letter_code
_entity_poly.pdbx_strand_id
1 'polypeptide(L)'
;INLRIMGASNIPLLSQTTIITKIQDAFAGTGLDNMLNGLLSIVGLGDSLPKTWSVLIVMLIMALIIQAGMSAFLKTEIGLALRATGDNEAMVNSFSAHTGNMKILGLAIGNALVAFSGSLVAQYNGFSDIGMGIGIIVIGLASVIIG
;
A
#
# COMPACT_ATOMS: atom_id res chain seq x y z
N ILE A 1 0.35 4.99 -14.42
CA ILE A 1 1.73 5.25 -14.89
C ILE A 1 1.60 5.93 -16.25
N ASN A 2 2.04 7.19 -16.40
CA ASN A 2 1.72 8.02 -17.57
C ASN A 2 3.00 8.58 -18.20
N LEU A 3 3.21 8.33 -19.50
CA LEU A 3 4.37 8.80 -20.28
C LEU A 3 4.51 10.32 -20.28
N ARG A 4 3.40 11.05 -20.24
CA ARG A 4 3.42 12.52 -20.21
C ARG A 4 4.03 13.06 -18.92
N ILE A 5 3.99 12.30 -17.84
CA ILE A 5 4.56 12.67 -16.53
C ILE A 5 5.97 12.08 -16.38
N MET A 6 6.23 10.90 -16.97
CA MET A 6 7.51 10.19 -16.82
C MET A 6 8.59 10.59 -17.83
N GLY A 7 8.23 11.06 -19.03
CA GLY A 7 9.20 11.43 -20.07
C GLY A 7 9.94 10.24 -20.72
N ALA A 8 9.94 9.05 -20.11
CA ALA A 8 10.52 7.82 -20.63
C ALA A 8 9.68 6.58 -20.23
N SER A 9 9.88 5.47 -20.95
CA SER A 9 9.16 4.20 -20.71
C SER A 9 9.61 3.49 -19.43
N ASN A 10 10.87 3.65 -19.04
CA ASN A 10 11.43 3.08 -17.82
C ASN A 10 12.29 4.14 -17.12
N ILE A 11 11.98 4.42 -15.85
CA ILE A 11 12.78 5.29 -14.99
C ILE A 11 13.41 4.42 -13.90
N PRO A 12 14.74 4.21 -13.91
CA PRO A 12 15.43 3.54 -12.83
C PRO A 12 15.49 4.45 -11.60
N LEU A 13 15.07 3.92 -10.46
CA LEU A 13 15.11 4.55 -9.14
C LEU A 13 16.25 3.99 -8.27
N LEU A 14 17.08 3.07 -8.80
CA LEU A 14 18.21 2.46 -8.09
C LEU A 14 19.29 3.48 -7.65
N SER A 15 19.39 4.62 -8.31
CA SER A 15 20.35 5.69 -7.99
C SER A 15 19.77 6.82 -7.12
N GLN A 16 18.48 6.71 -6.74
CA GLN A 16 17.77 7.72 -5.97
C GLN A 16 17.57 7.24 -4.53
N THR A 17 17.69 8.15 -3.55
CA THR A 17 17.36 7.81 -2.15
C THR A 17 15.84 7.68 -2.02
N THR A 18 15.36 6.45 -1.96
CA THR A 18 13.94 6.15 -1.73
C THR A 18 13.61 6.19 -0.25
N ILE A 19 12.33 6.34 0.08
CA ILE A 19 11.85 6.26 1.47
C ILE A 19 12.28 4.92 2.08
N ILE A 20 12.31 3.86 1.28
CA ILE A 20 12.74 2.52 1.68
C ILE A 20 14.23 2.50 2.03
N THR A 21 15.11 3.12 1.23
CA THR A 21 16.55 3.20 1.57
C THR A 21 16.81 3.99 2.85
N LYS A 22 16.13 5.13 3.06
CA LYS A 22 16.26 5.91 4.31
C LYS A 22 15.80 5.13 5.54
N ILE A 23 14.76 4.32 5.38
CA ILE A 23 14.23 3.46 6.43
C ILE A 23 15.19 2.29 6.71
N GLN A 24 15.80 1.71 5.67
CA GLN A 24 16.83 0.68 5.82
C GLN A 24 18.06 1.23 6.56
N ASP A 25 18.52 2.44 6.23
CA ASP A 25 19.65 3.08 6.90
C ASP A 25 19.32 3.40 8.37
N ALA A 26 18.10 3.83 8.66
CA ALA A 26 17.64 4.09 10.03
C ALA A 26 17.50 2.78 10.86
N PHE A 27 17.05 1.69 10.25
CA PHE A 27 16.94 0.38 10.90
C PHE A 27 18.29 -0.33 11.05
N ALA A 28 19.23 -0.13 10.12
CA ALA A 28 20.58 -0.67 10.22
C ALA A 28 21.30 -0.21 11.51
N GLY A 29 20.98 0.99 12.01
CA GLY A 29 21.49 1.51 13.28
C GLY A 29 20.97 0.79 14.53
N THR A 30 19.89 0.00 14.43
CA THR A 30 19.23 -0.65 15.58
C THR A 30 19.70 -2.08 15.86
N GLY A 31 20.48 -2.70 14.95
CA GLY A 31 21.04 -4.05 15.14
C GLY A 31 20.01 -5.19 15.19
N LEU A 32 18.73 -4.90 14.93
CA LEU A 32 17.60 -5.83 14.99
C LEU A 32 17.75 -6.99 13.98
N ASP A 33 18.33 -6.70 12.81
CA ASP A 33 18.58 -7.69 11.76
C ASP A 33 19.56 -8.79 12.25
N ASN A 34 20.58 -8.44 13.04
CA ASN A 34 21.53 -9.40 13.59
C ASN A 34 20.92 -10.23 14.72
N MET A 35 20.05 -9.63 15.54
CA MET A 35 19.35 -10.34 16.62
C MET A 35 18.34 -11.36 16.07
N LEU A 36 17.51 -10.99 15.09
CA LEU A 36 16.51 -11.88 14.50
C LEU A 36 17.14 -13.02 13.70
N ASN A 37 18.21 -12.73 12.95
CA ASN A 37 18.96 -13.77 12.24
C ASN A 37 19.66 -14.73 13.22
N GLY A 38 20.16 -14.23 14.36
CA GLY A 38 20.73 -15.05 15.43
C GLY A 38 19.70 -15.95 16.13
N LEU A 39 18.45 -15.51 16.26
CA LEU A 39 17.36 -16.34 16.78
C LEU A 39 16.89 -17.40 15.77
N LEU A 40 16.79 -17.07 14.48
CA LEU A 40 16.40 -18.03 13.45
C LEU A 40 17.50 -19.07 13.14
N SER A 41 18.78 -18.72 13.30
CA SER A 41 19.88 -19.68 13.15
C SER A 41 19.87 -20.76 14.24
N ILE A 42 19.31 -20.47 15.43
CA ILE A 42 19.13 -21.43 16.52
C ILE A 42 17.98 -22.42 16.21
N VAL A 43 17.01 -22.01 15.41
CA VAL A 43 15.85 -22.83 14.98
C VAL A 43 16.17 -23.71 13.76
N GLY A 44 17.38 -23.61 13.19
CA GLY A 44 17.86 -24.50 12.12
C GLY A 44 17.47 -24.10 10.70
N LEU A 45 17.00 -22.86 10.49
CA LEU A 45 16.72 -22.29 9.16
C LEU A 45 17.95 -21.53 8.65
N GLY A 46 18.98 -22.27 8.24
CA GLY A 46 20.33 -21.73 8.01
C GLY A 46 20.61 -21.04 6.67
N ASP A 47 19.86 -21.31 5.59
CA ASP A 47 20.35 -20.97 4.24
C ASP A 47 19.51 -19.96 3.43
N SER A 48 18.33 -19.54 3.92
CA SER A 48 17.42 -18.66 3.17
C SER A 48 16.90 -17.47 3.98
N LEU A 49 17.74 -16.88 4.83
CA LEU A 49 17.34 -15.75 5.66
C LEU A 49 17.29 -14.44 4.85
N PRO A 50 16.23 -13.62 4.97
CA PRO A 50 16.14 -12.33 4.30
C PRO A 50 17.29 -11.41 4.72
N LYS A 51 17.97 -10.80 3.73
CA LYS A 51 19.07 -9.84 3.96
C LYS A 51 18.64 -8.59 4.74
N THR A 52 17.35 -8.30 4.83
CA THR A 52 16.83 -7.14 5.56
C THR A 52 15.41 -7.41 6.04
N TRP A 53 15.22 -7.48 7.37
CA TRP A 53 13.88 -7.62 7.97
C TRP A 53 13.16 -6.28 8.09
N SER A 54 13.92 -5.18 8.02
CA SER A 54 13.40 -3.81 8.15
C SER A 54 12.29 -3.49 7.15
N VAL A 55 12.41 -3.90 5.89
CA VAL A 55 11.41 -3.62 4.86
C VAL A 55 10.08 -4.33 5.18
N LEU A 56 10.14 -5.59 5.60
CA LEU A 56 8.95 -6.37 5.95
C LEU A 56 8.24 -5.77 7.16
N ILE A 57 8.99 -5.47 8.23
CA ILE A 57 8.45 -4.90 9.46
C ILE A 57 7.79 -3.54 9.18
N VAL A 58 8.44 -2.69 8.38
CA VAL A 58 7.92 -1.35 8.11
C VAL A 58 6.72 -1.38 7.17
N MET A 59 6.74 -2.23 6.15
CA MET A 59 5.57 -2.43 5.28
C MET A 59 4.38 -2.99 6.07
N LEU A 60 4.63 -3.93 6.99
CA LEU A 60 3.60 -4.47 7.88
C LEU A 60 3.00 -3.40 8.79
N ILE A 61 3.85 -2.61 9.47
CA ILE A 61 3.40 -1.52 10.34
C ILE A 61 2.60 -0.50 9.55
N MET A 62 3.07 -0.11 8.37
CA MET A 62 2.37 0.84 7.50
C MET A 62 1.01 0.29 7.03
N ALA A 63 0.95 -0.99 6.66
CA ALA A 63 -0.31 -1.65 6.30
C ALA A 63 -1.30 -1.66 7.49
N LEU A 64 -0.84 -1.96 8.70
CA LEU A 64 -1.66 -1.92 9.91
C LEU A 64 -2.17 -0.51 10.23
N ILE A 65 -1.33 0.52 10.07
CA ILE A 65 -1.72 1.92 10.27
C ILE A 65 -2.82 2.32 9.28
N ILE A 66 -2.66 1.99 7.99
CA ILE A 66 -3.66 2.28 6.95
C ILE A 66 -4.96 1.51 7.23
N GLN A 67 -4.86 0.24 7.60
CA GLN A 67 -6.02 -0.59 7.94
C GLN A 67 -6.77 -0.04 9.15
N ALA A 68 -6.06 0.33 10.22
CA ALA A 68 -6.64 0.93 11.41
C ALA A 68 -7.27 2.30 11.11
N GLY A 69 -6.58 3.13 10.33
CA GLY A 69 -7.08 4.44 9.89
C GLY A 69 -8.36 4.33 9.06
N MET A 70 -8.41 3.38 8.11
CA MET A 70 -9.60 3.11 7.31
C MET A 70 -10.76 2.58 8.18
N SER A 71 -10.44 1.67 9.11
CA SER A 71 -11.42 1.12 10.03
C SER A 71 -12.01 2.17 10.96
N ALA A 72 -11.20 3.14 11.40
CA ALA A 72 -11.66 4.28 12.18
C ALA A 72 -12.50 5.24 11.33
N PHE A 73 -12.06 5.56 10.12
CA PHE A 73 -12.78 6.42 9.18
C PHE A 73 -14.18 5.86 8.86
N LEU A 74 -14.30 4.56 8.59
CA LEU A 74 -15.58 3.91 8.31
C LEU A 74 -16.55 3.90 9.51
N LYS A 75 -16.07 4.16 10.73
CA LYS A 75 -16.91 4.31 11.94
C LYS A 75 -17.36 5.76 12.19
N THR A 76 -16.83 6.73 11.44
CA THR A 76 -17.28 8.14 11.54
C THR A 76 -18.64 8.34 10.87
N GLU A 77 -19.34 9.43 11.17
CA GLU A 77 -20.64 9.75 10.55
C GLU A 77 -20.57 9.76 9.02
N ILE A 78 -19.49 10.31 8.46
CA ILE A 78 -19.24 10.33 7.01
C ILE A 78 -19.00 8.92 6.48
N GLY A 79 -18.25 8.08 7.22
CA GLY A 79 -18.01 6.69 6.86
C GLY A 79 -19.26 5.81 6.90
N LEU A 80 -20.13 6.02 7.89
CA LEU A 80 -21.44 5.38 7.99
C LEU A 80 -22.36 5.83 6.86
N ALA A 81 -22.40 7.12 6.55
CA ALA A 81 -23.16 7.65 5.44
C ALA A 81 -22.66 7.13 4.08
N LEU A 82 -21.34 6.96 3.92
CA LEU A 82 -20.74 6.34 2.74
C LEU A 82 -21.19 4.89 2.57
N ARG A 83 -21.20 4.10 3.65
CA ARG A 83 -21.70 2.70 3.63
C ARG A 83 -23.20 2.63 3.35
N ALA A 84 -24.00 3.51 3.97
CA ALA A 84 -25.43 3.61 3.72
C ALA A 84 -25.74 4.00 2.26
N THR A 85 -24.91 4.87 1.67
CA THR A 85 -25.01 5.24 0.26
C THR A 85 -24.70 4.04 -0.64
N GLY A 86 -23.74 3.19 -0.28
CA GLY A 86 -23.42 1.97 -1.02
C GLY A 86 -24.48 0.88 -0.92
N ASP A 87 -25.24 0.82 0.17
CA ASP A 87 -26.32 -0.16 0.39
C ASP A 87 -27.63 0.29 -0.28
N ASN A 88 -28.05 1.55 -0.07
CA ASN A 88 -29.25 2.09 -0.68
C ASN A 88 -29.19 3.60 -0.93
N GLU A 89 -28.89 3.97 -2.18
CA GLU A 89 -28.81 5.36 -2.63
C GLU A 89 -30.16 6.09 -2.52
N ALA A 90 -31.28 5.42 -2.76
CA ALA A 90 -32.60 6.04 -2.72
C ALA A 90 -32.98 6.47 -1.30
N MET A 91 -32.60 5.68 -0.29
CA MET A 91 -32.79 6.00 1.11
C MET A 91 -31.99 7.25 1.52
N VAL A 92 -30.70 7.30 1.19
CA VAL A 92 -29.85 8.45 1.55
C VAL A 92 -30.28 9.74 0.83
N ASN A 93 -30.71 9.64 -0.44
CA ASN A 93 -31.28 10.77 -1.17
C ASN A 93 -32.58 11.30 -0.55
N SER A 94 -33.42 10.43 0.04
CA SER A 94 -34.65 10.85 0.73
C SER A 94 -34.38 11.61 2.03
N PHE A 95 -33.22 11.41 2.65
CA PHE A 95 -32.76 12.14 3.83
C PHE A 95 -32.04 13.47 3.50
N SER A 96 -32.20 14.00 2.28
CA SER A 96 -31.57 15.26 1.82
C SER A 96 -30.03 15.25 1.86
N ALA A 97 -29.41 14.08 1.94
CA ALA A 97 -27.96 13.95 1.89
C ALA A 97 -27.46 13.84 0.44
N HIS A 98 -26.38 14.55 0.11
CA HIS A 98 -25.80 14.54 -1.23
C HIS A 98 -25.03 13.24 -1.52
N THR A 99 -25.72 12.23 -2.07
CA THR A 99 -25.13 10.94 -2.49
C THR A 99 -23.98 11.10 -3.49
N GLY A 100 -24.03 12.12 -4.36
CA GLY A 100 -22.95 12.42 -5.31
C GLY A 100 -21.60 12.70 -4.63
N ASN A 101 -21.59 13.50 -3.56
CA ASN A 101 -20.37 13.83 -2.84
C ASN A 101 -19.80 12.60 -2.10
N MET A 102 -20.67 11.73 -1.58
CA MET A 102 -20.25 10.47 -0.96
C MET A 102 -19.58 9.53 -1.96
N LYS A 103 -20.14 9.39 -3.18
CA LYS A 103 -19.52 8.60 -4.26
C LYS A 103 -18.15 9.13 -4.65
N ILE A 104 -18.03 10.45 -4.83
CA ILE A 104 -16.75 11.09 -5.18
C ILE A 104 -15.73 10.85 -4.07
N LEU A 105 -16.14 10.99 -2.80
CA LEU A 105 -15.27 10.74 -1.65
C LEU A 105 -14.78 9.29 -1.62
N GLY A 106 -15.67 8.31 -1.78
CA GLY A 106 -15.30 6.89 -1.81
C GLY A 106 -14.34 6.55 -2.95
N LEU A 107 -14.62 7.06 -4.15
CA LEU A 107 -13.77 6.88 -5.33
C LEU A 107 -12.40 7.54 -5.13
N ALA A 108 -12.35 8.74 -4.56
CA ALA A 108 -11.12 9.46 -4.29
C ALA A 108 -10.23 8.69 -3.29
N ILE A 109 -10.82 8.19 -2.20
CA ILE A 109 -10.09 7.40 -1.19
C ILE A 109 -9.55 6.11 -1.79
N GLY A 110 -10.37 5.38 -2.56
CA GLY A 110 -9.94 4.15 -3.23
C GLY A 110 -8.76 4.40 -4.19
N ASN A 111 -8.88 5.41 -5.05
CA ASN A 111 -7.82 5.77 -5.99
C ASN A 111 -6.55 6.27 -5.28
N ALA A 112 -6.68 6.99 -4.16
CA ALA A 112 -5.55 7.44 -3.37
C ALA A 112 -4.76 6.26 -2.78
N LEU A 113 -5.45 5.27 -2.21
CA LEU A 113 -4.80 4.06 -1.68
C LEU A 113 -4.13 3.22 -2.77
N VAL A 114 -4.76 3.08 -3.93
CA VAL A 114 -4.19 2.38 -5.08
C VAL A 114 -2.93 3.09 -5.59
N ALA A 115 -2.97 4.42 -5.72
CA ALA A 115 -1.82 5.21 -6.13
C ALA A 115 -0.67 5.13 -5.11
N PHE A 116 -1.00 5.19 -3.81
CA PHE A 116 -0.03 5.05 -2.73
C PHE A 116 0.65 3.68 -2.77
N SER A 117 -0.11 2.60 -2.88
CA SER A 117 0.42 1.23 -3.02
C SER A 117 1.33 1.11 -4.24
N GLY A 118 0.91 1.61 -5.40
CA GLY A 118 1.73 1.61 -6.62
C GLY A 118 3.05 2.38 -6.46
N SER A 119 3.06 3.48 -5.71
CA SER A 119 4.28 4.25 -5.41
C SER A 119 5.27 3.49 -4.51
N LEU A 120 4.77 2.69 -3.56
CA LEU A 120 5.60 1.86 -2.70
C LEU A 120 6.22 0.70 -3.48
N VAL A 121 5.43 0.04 -4.34
CA VAL A 121 5.92 -1.05 -5.20
C VAL A 121 7.00 -0.56 -6.16
N ALA A 122 6.83 0.63 -6.76
CA ALA A 122 7.86 1.23 -7.62
C ALA A 122 9.16 1.50 -6.86
N GLN A 123 9.07 1.99 -5.62
CA GLN A 123 10.22 2.22 -4.76
C GLN A 123 10.90 0.92 -4.33
N TYR A 124 10.12 -0.14 -4.07
CA TYR A 124 10.65 -1.43 -3.65
C TYR A 124 11.37 -2.15 -4.79
N ASN A 125 10.80 -2.15 -6.00
CA ASN A 125 11.43 -2.74 -7.18
C ASN A 125 12.61 -1.90 -7.69
N GLY A 126 12.69 -0.62 -7.30
CA GLY A 126 13.77 0.27 -7.71
C GLY A 126 13.65 0.77 -9.15
N PHE A 127 12.52 0.58 -9.83
CA PHE A 127 12.25 1.13 -11.15
C PHE A 127 10.75 1.33 -11.36
N SER A 128 10.40 2.22 -12.28
CA SER A 128 9.02 2.44 -12.70
C SER A 128 8.91 2.28 -14.22
N ASP A 129 8.10 1.31 -14.65
CA ASP A 129 7.81 1.01 -16.05
C ASP A 129 6.30 1.16 -16.31
N ILE A 130 5.93 1.54 -17.54
CA ILE A 130 4.55 1.61 -18.01
C ILE A 130 3.79 0.28 -17.85
N GLY A 131 4.48 -0.85 -18.04
CA GLY A 131 3.91 -2.19 -17.93
C GLY A 131 3.59 -2.61 -16.48
N MET A 132 4.17 -1.91 -15.49
CA MET A 132 4.02 -2.27 -14.08
C MET A 132 2.55 -2.18 -13.61
N GLY A 133 1.76 -1.29 -14.22
CA GLY A 133 0.32 -1.18 -13.93
C GLY A 133 -0.46 -2.44 -14.30
N ILE A 134 -0.14 -3.07 -15.44
CA ILE A 134 -0.79 -4.31 -15.89
C ILE A 134 -0.43 -5.45 -14.94
N GLY A 135 0.84 -5.55 -14.54
CA GLY A 135 1.29 -6.56 -13.58
C GLY A 135 0.55 -6.47 -12.24
N ILE A 136 0.38 -5.26 -11.71
CA ILE A 136 -0.36 -5.04 -10.44
C ILE A 136 -1.83 -5.47 -10.57
N ILE A 137 -2.48 -5.19 -11.70
CA ILE A 137 -3.88 -5.61 -11.93
C ILE A 137 -3.97 -7.15 -11.94
N VAL A 138 -3.06 -7.84 -12.63
CA VAL A 138 -3.05 -9.31 -12.70
C VAL A 138 -2.84 -9.92 -11.32
N ILE A 139 -1.89 -9.41 -10.55
CA ILE A 139 -1.64 -9.87 -9.17
C ILE A 139 -2.87 -9.62 -8.29
N GLY A 140 -3.51 -8.45 -8.43
CA GLY A 140 -4.72 -8.11 -7.69
C GLY A 140 -5.91 -9.03 -8.02
N LEU A 141 -6.15 -9.29 -9.31
CA LEU A 141 -7.19 -10.21 -9.75
C LEU A 141 -6.91 -11.64 -9.26
N ALA A 142 -5.65 -12.09 -9.32
CA ALA A 142 -5.25 -13.40 -8.81
C ALA A 142 -5.49 -13.52 -7.30
N SER A 143 -5.16 -12.47 -6.53
CA SER A 143 -5.41 -12.42 -5.09
C SER A 143 -6.89 -12.56 -4.74
N VAL A 144 -7.77 -11.84 -5.44
CA VAL A 144 -9.23 -11.89 -5.20
C VAL A 144 -9.82 -13.28 -5.50
N ILE A 145 -9.26 -14.00 -6.48
CA ILE A 145 -9.70 -15.36 -6.83
C ILE A 145 -9.26 -16.37 -5.78
N ILE A 146 -8.05 -16.24 -5.24
CA ILE A 146 -7.53 -17.14 -4.18
C ILE A 146 -8.30 -16.94 -2.87
N GLY A 147 -8.68 -15.70 -2.56
CA GLY A 147 -9.37 -15.31 -1.32
C GLY A 147 -8.42 -14.60 -0.37
#